data_AF-A0A395UM31-F1
#
_entry.id   AF-A0A395UM31-F1
#
_cell.length_a   1.000
_cell.length_b   1.000
_cell.length_c   1.000
_cell.angle_alpha   90.00
_cell.angle_beta   90.00
_cell.angle_gamma   90.00
#
_symmetry.space_group_name_H-M   'P 1'
#
loop_
_entity.id
_entity.type
_entity.pdbx_description
1 polymer ?
#
loop_
_entity_poly.entity_id
_entity_poly.type
_entity_poly.pdbx_seq_one_letter_code
_entity_poly.pdbx_strand_id
1 'polypeptide(L)'
;MTQIAMKFVQWDVPELEKLKDSKVYKLRERLDNGDKLSREEKNWLTHNVKECCHFKRGIALMGYRFDFSDVLKRYFVKQHGHIAEYYAIDKTALRSVLYGRIEDIIEVQ
;
A
#
# COMPACT_ATOMS: atom_id res chain seq x y z
N MET A 1 -8.76 3.31 -19.06
CA MET A 1 -8.16 2.00 -18.70
C MET A 1 -7.04 2.29 -17.73
N THR A 2 -7.28 2.09 -16.43
CA THR A 2 -6.22 2.24 -15.43
C THR A 2 -5.29 1.04 -15.56
N GLN A 3 -4.00 1.29 -15.75
CA GLN A 3 -3.02 0.22 -15.83
C GLN A 3 -2.87 -0.42 -14.45
N ILE A 4 -3.33 -1.66 -14.28
CA ILE A 4 -3.33 -2.40 -12.99
C ILE A 4 -1.93 -2.48 -12.40
N ALA A 5 -0.92 -2.74 -13.23
CA ALA A 5 0.46 -2.81 -12.80
C ALA A 5 1.45 -2.39 -13.90
N MET A 6 2.57 -1.82 -13.48
CA MET A 6 3.67 -1.42 -14.35
C MET A 6 4.87 -2.33 -14.14
N LYS A 7 5.42 -2.94 -15.20
CA LYS A 7 6.71 -3.65 -15.12
C LYS A 7 7.81 -2.63 -14.83
N PHE A 8 8.56 -2.79 -13.74
CA PHE A 8 9.63 -1.87 -13.36
C PHE A 8 11.04 -2.47 -13.51
N VAL A 9 11.13 -3.78 -13.75
CA VAL A 9 12.40 -4.49 -13.94
C VAL A 9 12.74 -4.69 -15.41
N GLN A 10 14.02 -4.86 -15.73
CA GLN A 10 14.49 -5.00 -17.11
C GLN A 10 14.49 -6.45 -17.62
N TRP A 11 14.59 -7.44 -16.73
CA TRP A 11 14.60 -8.85 -17.09
C TRP A 11 13.21 -9.41 -17.39
N ASP A 12 13.16 -10.63 -17.93
CA ASP A 12 11.92 -11.36 -18.18
C ASP A 12 11.17 -11.67 -16.89
N VAL A 13 9.87 -11.38 -16.91
CA VAL A 13 8.95 -11.58 -15.78
C VAL A 13 7.77 -12.40 -16.26
N PRO A 14 7.12 -13.18 -15.38
CA PRO A 14 5.91 -13.89 -15.74
C PRO A 14 4.82 -12.92 -16.20
N GLU A 15 3.96 -13.36 -17.11
CA GLU A 15 2.82 -12.56 -17.57
C GLU A 15 1.93 -12.13 -16.40
N LEU A 16 1.38 -10.92 -16.51
CA LEU A 16 0.51 -10.34 -15.48
C LEU A 16 -0.70 -11.24 -15.18
N GLU A 17 -1.19 -12.01 -16.16
CA GLU A 17 -2.27 -12.97 -15.96
C GLU A 17 -1.95 -14.04 -14.92
N LYS A 18 -0.68 -14.45 -14.80
CA LYS A 18 -0.24 -15.41 -13.78
C LYS A 18 -0.31 -14.85 -12.36
N LEU A 19 -0.40 -13.52 -12.23
CA LEU A 19 -0.52 -12.82 -10.95
C LEU A 19 -1.98 -12.52 -10.59
N LYS A 20 -2.96 -12.89 -11.43
CA LYS A 20 -4.39 -12.69 -11.14
C LYS A 20 -4.83 -13.31 -9.83
N ASP A 21 -4.21 -14.42 -9.43
CA ASP A 21 -4.50 -15.08 -8.16
C ASP A 21 -3.90 -14.41 -6.92
N SER A 22 -2.97 -13.48 -7.11
CA SER A 22 -2.35 -12.75 -6.02
C SER A 22 -3.32 -11.77 -5.36
N LYS A 23 -3.16 -11.60 -4.04
CA LYS A 23 -4.01 -10.69 -3.26
C LYS A 23 -3.88 -9.23 -3.73
N VAL A 24 -2.68 -8.79 -4.10
CA VAL A 24 -2.44 -7.42 -4.59
C VAL A 24 -3.17 -7.14 -5.90
N TYR A 25 -3.20 -8.11 -6.82
CA TYR A 25 -3.86 -7.98 -8.10
C TYR A 25 -5.37 -7.87 -7.91
N LYS A 26 -5.98 -8.82 -7.19
CA LYS A 26 -7.43 -8.84 -6.91
C LYS A 26 -7.86 -7.54 -6.20
N LEU A 27 -7.03 -7.03 -5.30
CA LEU A 27 -7.33 -5.81 -4.57
C LEU A 27 -7.24 -4.56 -5.46
N ARG A 28 -6.25 -4.46 -6.34
CA ARG A 28 -6.15 -3.37 -7.33
C ARG A 28 -7.31 -3.39 -8.32
N GLU A 29 -7.65 -4.56 -8.86
CA GLU A 29 -8.76 -4.73 -9.79
C GLU A 29 -10.10 -4.32 -9.15
N ARG A 30 -10.34 -4.70 -7.90
CA ARG A 30 -11.53 -4.27 -7.15
C ARG A 30 -11.56 -2.76 -6.93
N LEU A 31 -10.43 -2.15 -6.59
CA LEU A 31 -10.34 -0.69 -6.46
C LEU A 31 -10.62 0.04 -7.78
N ASP A 32 -10.12 -0.48 -8.90
CA ASP A 32 -10.41 0.07 -10.24
C ASP A 32 -11.89 -0.04 -10.61
N ASN A 33 -12.59 -1.07 -10.10
CA ASN A 33 -14.04 -1.22 -10.24
C ASN A 33 -14.86 -0.36 -9.25
N GLY A 34 -14.20 0.38 -8.35
CA GLY A 34 -14.86 1.24 -7.37
C GLY A 34 -15.36 0.51 -6.11
N ASP A 35 -14.90 -0.72 -5.86
CA ASP A 35 -15.27 -1.45 -4.66
C ASP A 35 -14.71 -0.79 -3.39
N LYS A 36 -15.46 -0.96 -2.29
CA LYS A 36 -15.00 -0.56 -0.96
C LYS A 36 -14.10 -1.65 -0.36
N LEU A 37 -12.96 -1.21 0.18
CA LEU A 37 -12.05 -2.08 0.93
C LEU A 37 -12.61 -2.42 2.31
N SER A 38 -12.53 -3.69 2.68
CA SER A 38 -12.84 -4.18 4.03
C SER A 38 -11.79 -3.73 5.05
N ARG A 39 -12.10 -3.81 6.35
CA ARG A 39 -11.13 -3.43 7.40
C ARG A 39 -9.83 -4.25 7.31
N GLU A 40 -9.94 -5.55 7.08
CA GLU A 40 -8.79 -6.44 6.95
C GLU A 40 -7.93 -6.11 5.72
N GLU A 41 -8.57 -5.75 4.61
CA GLU A 41 -7.90 -5.32 3.38
C GLU A 41 -7.14 -4.02 3.57
N LYS A 42 -7.72 -3.06 4.31
CA LYS A 42 -7.05 -1.79 4.61
C LYS A 42 -5.81 -1.98 5.47
N ASN A 43 -5.91 -2.83 6.49
CA ASN A 43 -4.78 -3.16 7.36
C ASN A 43 -3.69 -3.89 6.57
N TRP A 44 -4.09 -4.88 5.75
CA TRP A 44 -3.19 -5.63 4.89
C TRP A 44 -2.45 -4.72 3.89
N LEU A 45 -3.15 -3.81 3.22
CA LEU A 45 -2.52 -2.87 2.27
C LEU A 45 -1.53 -1.97 2.98
N THR A 46 -1.94 -1.36 4.10
CA THR A 46 -1.08 -0.46 4.89
C THR A 46 0.19 -1.17 5.38
N HIS A 47 0.06 -2.43 5.82
CA HIS A 47 1.20 -3.24 6.22
C HIS A 47 2.15 -3.53 5.05
N ASN A 48 1.62 -4.00 3.91
CA ASN A 48 2.46 -4.32 2.74
C ASN A 48 3.14 -3.08 2.14
N VAL A 49 2.48 -1.93 2.16
CA VAL A 49 3.07 -0.66 1.71
C VAL A 49 4.20 -0.23 2.64
N LYS A 50 4.01 -0.34 3.96
CA LYS A 50 5.08 -0.06 4.94
C LYS A 50 6.29 -0.98 4.75
N GLU A 51 6.05 -2.27 4.56
CA GLU A 51 7.11 -3.26 4.38
C GLU A 51 7.73 -3.21 2.97
N CYS A 52 7.12 -2.47 2.03
CA CYS A 52 7.66 -2.34 0.69
C CYS A 52 8.89 -1.43 0.69
N CYS A 53 10.07 -2.04 0.49
CA CYS A 53 11.33 -1.31 0.38
C CYS A 53 11.52 -0.58 -0.96
N HIS A 54 10.75 -0.94 -2.00
CA HIS A 54 10.94 -0.42 -3.36
C HIS A 54 10.13 0.84 -3.65
N PHE A 55 8.92 0.96 -3.08
CA PHE A 55 7.99 2.03 -3.41
C PHE A 55 7.27 2.54 -2.15
N LYS A 56 7.16 3.85 -2.02
CA LYS A 56 6.46 4.48 -0.89
C LYS A 56 4.93 4.37 -0.96
N ARG A 57 4.36 4.22 -2.16
CA ARG A 57 2.90 4.23 -2.42
C ARG A 57 2.43 3.06 -3.29
N GLY A 58 3.26 2.04 -3.42
CA GLY A 58 2.99 0.90 -4.30
C GLY A 58 3.54 -0.38 -3.71
N ILE A 59 3.04 -1.50 -4.21
CA ILE A 59 3.51 -2.82 -3.82
C ILE A 59 4.20 -3.45 -5.03
N ALA A 60 5.41 -3.95 -4.82
CA ALA A 60 6.15 -4.69 -5.81
C ALA A 60 5.81 -6.19 -5.70
N LEU A 61 5.46 -6.84 -6.81
CA LEU A 61 5.29 -8.29 -6.89
C LEU A 61 5.79 -8.80 -8.24
N MET A 62 6.72 -9.76 -8.23
CA MET A 62 7.26 -10.42 -9.42
C MET A 62 7.73 -9.47 -10.53
N GLY A 63 8.35 -8.34 -10.16
CA GLY A 63 8.85 -7.34 -11.11
C GLY A 63 7.80 -6.35 -11.64
N TYR A 64 6.57 -6.44 -11.13
CA TYR A 64 5.50 -5.47 -11.36
C TYR A 64 5.29 -4.58 -10.14
N ARG A 65 4.98 -3.31 -10.40
CA ARG A 65 4.55 -2.32 -9.42
C ARG A 65 3.03 -2.14 -9.54
N PHE A 66 2.33 -2.42 -8.44
CA PHE A 66 0.92 -2.09 -8.26
C PHE A 66 0.83 -0.74 -7.54
N ASP A 67 0.21 0.25 -8.18
CA ASP A 67 0.09 1.59 -7.61
C ASP A 67 -1.18 1.72 -6.77
N PHE A 68 -1.04 2.33 -5.60
CA PHE A 68 -2.13 2.62 -4.66
C PHE A 68 -2.12 4.09 -4.21
N SER A 69 -1.48 4.97 -5.00
CA SER A 69 -1.36 6.38 -4.66
C SER A 69 -2.72 7.10 -4.60
N ASP A 70 -3.74 6.52 -5.24
CA ASP A 70 -5.13 6.99 -5.29
C ASP A 70 -5.87 6.78 -3.96
N VAL A 71 -5.51 5.73 -3.20
CA VAL A 71 -6.18 5.38 -1.94
C VAL A 71 -5.35 5.68 -0.71
N LEU A 72 -4.02 5.79 -0.86
CA LEU A 72 -3.11 6.04 0.24
C LEU A 72 -3.00 7.52 0.57
N LYS A 73 -3.07 7.82 1.86
CA LYS A 73 -2.84 9.14 2.43
C LYS A 73 -1.48 9.18 3.11
N ARG A 74 -0.91 10.37 3.18
CA ARG A 74 0.37 10.62 3.85
C ARG A 74 0.12 10.98 5.32
N TYR A 75 0.85 10.32 6.21
CA TYR A 75 0.80 10.56 7.64
C TYR A 75 2.21 10.81 8.19
N PHE A 76 2.35 11.75 9.10
CA PHE A 76 3.52 11.87 9.96
C PHE A 76 3.16 11.34 11.34
N VAL A 77 3.97 10.41 11.84
CA VAL A 77 3.79 9.82 13.16
C VAL A 77 4.96 10.19 14.04
N LYS A 78 4.65 10.78 15.20
CA LYS A 78 5.61 11.05 16.25
C LYS A 78 5.58 9.91 17.26
N GLN A 79 6.73 9.26 17.42
CA GLN A 79 6.89 8.14 18.33
C GLN A 79 8.31 8.10 18.88
N HIS A 80 8.43 7.92 20.20
CA HIS A 80 9.71 7.87 20.92
C HIS A 80 10.64 9.06 20.61
N GLY A 81 10.07 10.26 20.42
CA GLY A 81 10.86 11.46 20.08
C GLY A 81 11.30 11.55 18.61
N HIS A 82 10.94 10.59 17.77
CA HIS A 82 11.22 10.60 16.33
C HIS A 82 9.94 10.84 15.51
N ILE A 83 10.07 11.50 14.36
CA ILE A 83 8.98 11.70 13.40
C ILE A 83 9.29 10.89 12.15
N ALA A 84 8.37 10.03 11.75
CA ALA A 84 8.49 9.22 10.54
C ALA A 84 7.32 9.46 9.58
N GLU A 85 7.62 9.43 8.28
CA GLU A 85 6.64 9.49 7.20
C GLU A 85 6.08 8.09 6.93
N TYR A 86 4.75 7.97 6.91
CA TYR A 86 4.03 6.74 6.58
C TYR A 86 2.95 6.99 5.53
N TYR A 87 2.71 5.96 4.73
CA TYR A 87 1.61 5.91 3.77
C TYR A 87 0.61 4.84 4.22
N ALA A 88 -0.64 5.25 4.44
CA ALA A 88 -1.70 4.38 4.91
C ALA A 88 -3.05 4.80 4.33
N ILE A 89 -4.01 3.88 4.31
CA ILE A 89 -5.37 4.21 3.85
C ILE A 89 -6.10 5.11 4.85
N ASP A 90 -5.98 4.77 6.14
CA ASP A 90 -6.59 5.53 7.22
C ASP A 90 -5.78 5.43 8.52
N LYS A 91 -6.02 6.37 9.44
CA LYS A 91 -5.35 6.45 10.75
C LYS A 91 -5.54 5.17 11.59
N THR A 92 -6.65 4.45 11.42
CA THR A 92 -6.91 3.19 12.15
C THR A 92 -6.04 2.06 11.61
N ALA A 93 -5.93 1.92 10.29
CA ALA A 93 -5.05 0.95 9.66
C ALA A 93 -3.58 1.24 10.01
N LEU A 94 -3.18 2.52 10.03
CA LEU A 94 -1.83 2.92 10.47
C LEU A 94 -1.55 2.50 11.92
N ARG A 95 -2.48 2.78 12.85
CA ARG A 95 -2.38 2.35 14.24
C ARG A 95 -2.33 0.83 14.42
N SER A 96 -2.93 0.07 13.51
CA SER A 96 -2.88 -1.40 13.56
C SER A 96 -1.52 -1.97 13.17
N VAL A 97 -0.73 -1.23 12.40
CA VAL A 97 0.58 -1.66 11.88
C VAL A 97 1.72 -1.13 12.75
N LEU A 98 1.54 0.02 13.39
CA LEU A 98 2.54 0.61 14.28
C LEU A 98 2.42 0.02 15.68
N TYR A 99 3.56 -0.44 16.22
CA TYR A 99 3.65 -0.97 17.56
C TYR A 99 4.08 0.12 18.54
N GLY A 100 3.63 0.00 19.80
CA GLY A 100 4.04 0.89 20.88
C GLY A 100 3.18 2.15 21.03
N ARG A 101 3.62 3.04 21.92
CA ARG A 101 2.89 4.28 22.22
C ARG A 101 3.15 5.30 21.12
N ILE A 102 2.06 5.75 20.50
CA ILE A 102 2.09 6.83 19.51
C ILE A 102 1.79 8.13 20.24
N GLU A 103 2.64 9.14 20.08
CA GLU A 103 2.46 10.46 20.68
C GLU A 103 1.48 11.28 19.85
N ASP A 104 1.74 11.39 18.54
CA ASP A 104 0.91 12.16 17.62
C ASP A 104 0.85 11.53 16.23
N ILE A 105 -0.25 11.77 15.51
CA ILE A 105 -0.44 11.35 14.12
C ILE A 105 -1.14 12.48 13.38
N ILE A 106 -0.41 13.05 12.41
CA ILE A 106 -0.87 14.15 11.55
C ILE A 106 -1.09 13.59 10.14
N GLU A 107 -2.29 13.78 9.61
CA GLU A 107 -2.59 13.54 8.19
C GLU A 107 -2.16 14.77 7.38
N VAL A 108 -1.48 14.55 6.26
CA VAL A 108 -1.08 15.64 5.36
C VAL A 108 -1.93 15.57 4.10
N GLN A 109 -2.73 16.61 3.89
CA GLN A 109 -3.49 16.86 2.67
C GLN A 109 -2.59 17.42 1.55
#